data_AF-A0A7Y4QF57-F1
#
_entry.id   AF-A0A7Y4QF57-F1
#
_cell.length_a   1.000
_cell.length_b   1.000
_cell.length_c   1.000
_cell.angle_alpha   90.00
_cell.angle_beta   90.00
_cell.angle_gamma   90.00
#
_symmetry.space_group_name_H-M   'P 1'
#
loop_
_entity.id
_entity.type
_entity.pdbx_description
1 polymer ?
#
loop_
_entity_poly.entity_id
_entity_poly.type
_entity_poly.pdbx_seq_one_letter_code
_entity_poly.pdbx_strand_id
1 'polypeptide(L)' 'MKDLEGLRTLLASPKKVVIVTHFKPDADALGSSLGLAGYLAKKGHSVSVISPSDYPD' A
#
# COMPACT_ATOMS: atom_id res chain seq x y z
N MET A 1 -1.03 -3.79 19.98
CA MET A 1 -2.39 -3.92 19.43
C MET A 1 -2.44 -3.12 18.12
N LYS A 2 -3.03 -3.65 17.04
CA LYS A 2 -3.13 -2.91 15.76
C LYS A 2 -4.35 -1.98 15.84
N ASP A 3 -4.16 -0.67 15.66
CA ASP A 3 -5.24 0.33 15.66
C ASP A 3 -5.95 0.39 14.30
N LEU A 4 -7.01 -0.42 14.17
CA LEU A 4 -7.79 -0.50 12.93
C LEU A 4 -8.81 0.63 12.81
N GLU A 5 -9.33 1.13 13.92
CA GLU A 5 -10.35 2.20 13.91
C GLU A 5 -9.72 3.55 13.57
N GLY A 6 -8.53 3.85 14.08
CA GLY A 6 -7.76 5.02 13.68
C GLY A 6 -7.42 4.98 12.19
N LEU A 7 -7.04 3.82 11.65
CA LEU A 7 -6.76 3.66 10.22
C LEU A 7 -8.02 3.86 9.36
N ARG A 8 -9.17 3.31 9.78
CA ARG A 8 -10.45 3.51 9.07
C ARG A 8 -10.85 4.97 9.03
N THR A 9 -10.73 5.66 10.16
CA THR A 9 -10.99 7.10 10.27
C THR A 9 -10.05 7.90 9.37
N LEU A 10 -8.76 7.56 9.38
CA LEU A 10 -7.77 8.20 8.52
C LEU A 10 -8.12 8.00 7.04
N LEU A 11 -8.54 6.81 6.63
CA LEU A 11 -8.84 6.49 5.22
C LEU A 11 -10.29 6.77 4.81
N ALA A 12 -11.07 7.51 5.62
CA ALA A 12 -12.49 7.78 5.35
C ALA A 12 -12.74 8.77 4.19
N SER A 13 -11.71 9.52 3.76
CA SER A 13 -11.79 10.48 2.66
C SER A 13 -10.65 10.29 1.66
N PRO A 14 -10.81 10.68 0.38
CA PRO A 14 -9.74 10.60 -0.62
C PRO A 14 -8.44 11.24 -0.16
N LYS A 15 -7.32 10.56 -0.41
CA LYS A 15 -5.97 10.98 -0.01
C LYS A 15 -4.95 10.59 -1.06
N LYS A 16 -3.79 11.23 -1.00
CA LYS A 16 -2.57 10.78 -1.69
C LYS A 16 -1.84 9.80 -0.78
N VAL A 17 -1.61 8.58 -1.26
CA VAL A 17 -1.02 7.49 -0.49
C VAL A 17 0.21 6.98 -1.23
N VAL A 18 1.32 6.82 -0.50
CA VAL A 18 2.51 6.14 -0.99
C VAL A 18 2.65 4.84 -0.22
N ILE A 19 2.72 3.72 -0.93
CA ILE A 19 2.97 2.40 -0.37
C ILE A 19 4.43 2.04 -0.67
N VAL A 20 5.17 1.66 0.38
CA VAL A 20 6.56 1.23 0.28
C VAL A 20 6.70 -0.19 0.80
N THR A 21 7.74 -0.88 0.31
CA THR A 21 8.09 -2.23 0.76
C THR A 21 9.57 -2.31 1.17
N HIS A 22 10.00 -3.43 1.73
CA HIS A 22 11.38 -3.67 2.14
C HIS A 22 12.31 -3.88 0.92
N PHE A 23 13.61 -3.79 1.15
CA PHE A 23 14.65 -4.11 0.15
C PHE A 23 14.53 -5.57 -0.29
N LYS A 24 14.73 -5.82 -1.59
CA LYS A 24 14.50 -7.09 -2.28
C LYS A 24 13.11 -7.65 -1.97
N PRO A 25 12.04 -6.99 -2.45
CA PRO A 25 10.69 -7.45 -2.17
C PRO A 25 10.46 -8.84 -2.75
N ASP A 26 9.87 -9.72 -1.95
CA ASP A 26 9.40 -11.02 -2.42
C ASP A 26 8.01 -10.91 -3.05
N ALA A 27 7.47 -12.06 -3.45
CA ALA A 27 6.14 -12.13 -4.07
C ALA A 27 5.03 -11.62 -3.15
N ASP A 28 5.15 -11.78 -1.83
CA ASP A 28 4.17 -11.26 -0.87
C ASP A 28 4.28 -9.74 -0.76
N ALA A 29 5.50 -9.19 -0.62
CA ALA A 29 5.73 -7.76 -0.61
C ALA A 29 5.12 -7.05 -1.84
N LEU A 30 5.33 -7.61 -3.03
CA LEU A 30 4.73 -7.07 -4.26
C LEU A 30 3.21 -7.27 -4.29
N GLY A 31 2.74 -8.49 -3.99
CA GLY A 31 1.32 -8.84 -4.01
C GLY A 31 0.49 -8.03 -3.02
N SER A 32 0.95 -7.93 -1.77
CA SER A 32 0.33 -7.13 -0.71
C SER A 32 0.34 -5.64 -1.05
N SER A 33 1.43 -5.11 -1.61
CA SER A 33 1.51 -3.70 -2.01
C SER A 33 0.54 -3.36 -3.15
N LEU A 34 0.52 -4.18 -4.20
CA LEU A 34 -0.36 -3.99 -5.36
C LEU A 34 -1.83 -4.23 -5.01
N GLY A 35 -2.12 -5.23 -4.18
CA GLY A 35 -3.46 -5.52 -3.69
C GLY A 35 -4.02 -4.36 -2.87
N LEU A 36 -3.23 -3.82 -1.95
CA LEU A 36 -3.63 -2.65 -1.17
C LEU A 36 -3.78 -1.40 -2.05
N ALA A 37 -2.87 -1.18 -3.01
CA ALA A 37 -2.95 -0.07 -3.95
C ALA A 37 -4.26 -0.11 -4.75
N GLY A 38 -4.60 -1.26 -5.31
CA GLY A 38 -5.85 -1.46 -6.05
C GLY A 38 -7.10 -1.27 -5.19
N TYR A 39 -7.08 -1.75 -3.95
CA TYR A 39 -8.18 -1.53 -3.00
C TYR A 39 -8.39 -0.04 -2.69
N LEU A 40 -7.32 0.69 -2.37
CA LEU A 40 -7.39 2.12 -2.04
C LEU A 40 -7.74 2.97 -3.26
N ALA A 41 -7.23 2.62 -4.45
CA ALA A 41 -7.61 3.29 -5.69
C ALA A 41 -9.12 3.15 -5.98
N LYS A 42 -9.70 1.95 -5.77
CA LYS A 42 -11.15 1.73 -5.89
C LYS A 42 -11.98 2.54 -4.88
N LYS A 43 -11.38 2.93 -3.75
CA LYS A 43 -11.99 3.83 -2.76
C LYS A 43 -11.80 5.32 -3.07
N GLY A 44 -11.18 5.67 -4.20
CA GLY A 44 -10.97 7.04 -4.64
C GLY A 44 -9.69 7.69 -4.12
N HIS A 45 -8.78 6.93 -3.51
CA HIS A 45 -7.45 7.46 -3.16
C HIS A 45 -6.54 7.50 -4.39
N SER A 46 -5.63 8.47 -4.43
CA SER A 46 -4.54 8.52 -5.40
C SER A 46 -3.34 7.78 -4.81
N VAL A 47 -2.96 6.63 -5.38
CA VAL A 47 -1.97 5.74 -4.77
C VAL A 47 -0.78 5.53 -5.69
N SER A 48 0.42 5.48 -5.11
CA SER A 48 1.64 5.08 -5.80
C SER A 48 2.41 4.06 -4.97
N VAL A 49 2.95 3.03 -5.62
CA VAL A 49 3.80 2.01 -5.00
C VAL A 49 5.25 2.32 -5.36
N ILE A 50 6.13 2.35 -4.37
CA ILE A 50 7.57 2.57 -4.55
C ILE A 50 8.32 1.40 -3.93
N SER A 51 9.07 0.67 -4.76
CA SER A 51 10.02 -0.33 -4.28
C SER A 51 11.40 0.30 -4.16
N PRO A 52 12.12 0.13 -3.02
CA PRO A 52 13.46 0.69 -2.85
C PRO A 52 14.55 -0.09 -3.62
N SER A 53 14.22 -1.25 -4.20
CA SER A 53 15.11 -2.04 -5.05
C SER A 53 14.33 -2.87 -6.05
N ASP A 54 15.05 -3.50 -6.98
CA ASP A 54 14.49 -4.53 -7.84
C ASP A 54 14.04 -5.74 -7.03
N TYR A 55 13.06 -6.45 -7.58
CA TYR A 55 12.61 -7.75 -7.09
C TYR A 55 13.55 -8.86 -7.60
N PRO A 56 13.60 -10.02 -6.95
CA PRO A 56 14.41 -11.16 -7.41
C PRO A 56 13.99 -11.61 -8.82
N ASP A 57 14.97 -12.00 -9.65
CA ASP A 57 14.74 -12.61 -10.98
C ASP A 57 13.95 -13.93 -10.90
#